data_AF-A0A357AIH0-F1
#
_entry.id   AF-A0A357AIH0-F1
#
_cell.length_a   1.000
_cell.length_b   1.000
_cell.length_c   1.000
_cell.angle_alpha   90.00
_cell.angle_beta   90.00
_cell.angle_gamma   90.00
#
_symmetry.space_group_name_H-M   'P 1'
#
loop_
_entity.id
_entity.type
_entity.pdbx_description
1 polymer ?
#
loop_
_entity_poly.entity_id
_entity_poly.type
_entity_poly.pdbx_seq_one_letter_code
_entity_poly.pdbx_strand_id
1 'polypeptide(L)'
;MISKKLTALLLILAVLFASFPLTARAAVTAEPFTDVPSSHWSYETVHRLRELNITQGIGNNKFGLGLTITRGEFITFLVRLMGWDLVKPTKGSFLDNMDPSKFYYAPIETAYAHGIIKKADYSRANSLVTRDEMAIMIVRTLGYETLAGQLDTLEKPFSDVTRYNGYIAIGKDLGIITGVGNNKFDPASNATRDQAAAMMVRMYDKLNKPLEELHAFYAISSASQIDKFSQLDSVSFGWARLEYDDVSKQVTINTDGGSNEYYIPTGFAEVLNKAEANQASRQLMFAVKDQKVTDPSTNK
;
A
#
# COMPACT_ATOMS: atom_id res chain seq x y z
N MET A 1 -45.20 22.24 -39.90
CA MET A 1 -43.87 22.66 -39.37
C MET A 1 -43.25 21.70 -38.35
N ILE A 2 -43.83 20.52 -38.09
CA ILE A 2 -43.37 19.58 -37.02
C ILE A 2 -42.52 18.41 -37.59
N SER A 3 -42.62 18.06 -38.88
CA SER A 3 -41.95 16.89 -39.45
C SER A 3 -40.45 17.07 -39.77
N LYS A 4 -39.94 18.31 -39.89
CA LYS A 4 -38.52 18.59 -40.17
C LYS A 4 -37.65 18.66 -38.91
N LYS A 5 -38.25 18.88 -37.73
CA LYS A 5 -37.51 18.92 -36.45
C LYS A 5 -37.28 17.52 -35.87
N LEU A 6 -38.18 16.57 -36.14
CA LEU A 6 -38.05 15.18 -35.67
C LEU A 6 -36.97 14.40 -36.43
N THR A 7 -36.81 14.68 -37.72
CA THR A 7 -35.78 14.07 -38.59
C THR A 7 -34.37 14.60 -38.30
N ALA A 8 -34.23 15.87 -37.92
CA ALA A 8 -32.95 16.43 -37.47
C ALA A 8 -32.49 15.86 -36.11
N LEU A 9 -33.42 15.58 -35.19
CA LEU A 9 -33.09 15.03 -33.86
C LEU A 9 -32.64 13.56 -33.93
N LEU A 10 -33.22 12.77 -34.84
CA LEU A 10 -32.84 11.37 -35.08
C LEU A 10 -31.45 11.23 -35.76
N LEU A 11 -31.06 12.19 -36.60
CA LEU A 11 -29.74 12.22 -37.24
C LEU A 11 -28.62 12.63 -36.27
N ILE A 12 -28.89 13.52 -35.32
CA ILE A 12 -27.91 13.92 -34.30
C ILE A 12 -27.67 12.79 -33.29
N LEU A 13 -28.71 12.01 -32.94
CA LEU A 13 -28.58 10.86 -32.05
C LEU A 13 -27.81 9.68 -32.70
N ALA A 14 -27.93 9.50 -34.02
CA ALA A 14 -27.19 8.47 -34.77
C ALA A 14 -25.70 8.79 -34.97
N VAL A 15 -25.32 10.07 -35.03
CA VAL A 15 -23.91 10.49 -35.17
C VAL A 15 -23.17 10.48 -33.82
N LEU A 16 -23.86 10.69 -32.70
CA LEU A 16 -23.28 10.62 -31.35
C LEU A 16 -22.95 9.19 -30.88
N PHE A 17 -23.47 8.15 -31.54
CA PHE A 17 -23.12 6.75 -31.26
C PHE A 17 -22.01 6.18 -32.17
N ALA A 18 -21.57 6.92 -33.19
CA ALA A 18 -20.66 6.40 -34.23
C ALA A 18 -19.18 6.80 -34.07
N SER A 19 -18.77 7.42 -32.94
CA SER A 19 -17.39 7.91 -32.79
C SER A 19 -16.82 7.81 -31.38
N PHE A 20 -17.09 6.70 -30.69
CA PHE A 20 -16.13 6.15 -29.74
C PHE A 20 -15.76 4.75 -30.23
N PRO A 21 -14.56 4.54 -30.81
CA PRO A 21 -14.06 3.18 -30.89
C PRO A 21 -13.90 2.70 -29.45
N LEU A 22 -14.86 1.89 -29.00
CA LEU A 22 -14.70 1.05 -27.83
C LEU A 22 -13.65 0.00 -28.24
N THR A 23 -12.38 0.39 -28.23
CA THR A 23 -11.30 -0.58 -28.27
C THR A 23 -11.38 -1.32 -26.94
N ALA A 24 -12.16 -2.39 -26.92
CA ALA A 24 -11.97 -3.46 -25.97
C ALA A 24 -10.51 -3.88 -26.14
N ARG A 25 -9.65 -3.42 -25.23
CA ARG A 25 -8.28 -3.90 -25.14
C ARG A 25 -8.45 -5.36 -24.74
N ALA A 26 -8.38 -6.27 -25.72
CA ALA A 26 -8.24 -7.68 -25.43
C ALA A 26 -7.13 -7.78 -24.39
N ALA A 27 -7.44 -8.30 -23.21
CA ALA A 27 -6.43 -8.62 -22.23
C ALA A 27 -5.54 -9.67 -22.90
N VAL A 28 -4.39 -9.23 -23.41
CA VAL A 28 -3.35 -10.15 -23.85
C VAL A 28 -2.88 -10.80 -22.57
N THR A 29 -3.38 -12.00 -22.29
CA THR A 29 -2.88 -12.83 -21.20
C THR A 29 -1.40 -13.02 -21.46
N ALA A 30 -0.57 -12.48 -20.58
CA ALA A 30 0.86 -12.57 -20.79
C ALA A 30 1.26 -14.04 -20.69
N GLU A 31 1.89 -14.57 -21.74
CA GLU A 31 2.38 -15.95 -21.75
C GLU A 31 3.30 -16.18 -20.53
N PRO A 32 3.23 -17.33 -19.84
CA PRO A 32 4.20 -17.67 -18.80
C PRO A 32 5.63 -17.76 -19.33
N PHE A 33 6.60 -17.59 -18.44
CA PHE A 33 8.01 -17.79 -18.76
C PHE A 33 8.33 -19.28 -18.84
N THR A 34 9.11 -19.68 -19.85
CA THR A 34 9.43 -21.09 -20.14
C THR A 34 10.32 -21.77 -19.10
N ASP A 35 11.08 -21.00 -18.33
CA ASP A 35 12.00 -21.47 -17.30
C ASP A 35 11.43 -21.39 -15.88
N VAL A 36 10.13 -21.12 -15.73
CA VAL A 36 9.43 -21.08 -14.44
C VAL A 36 8.38 -22.19 -14.41
N PRO A 37 8.66 -23.36 -13.79
CA PRO A 37 7.69 -24.44 -13.70
C PRO A 37 6.45 -24.01 -12.92
N SER A 38 5.26 -24.48 -13.33
CA SER A 38 3.99 -24.20 -12.63
C SER A 38 3.94 -24.72 -11.19
N SER A 39 4.76 -25.72 -10.87
CA SER A 39 4.93 -26.24 -9.51
C SER A 39 5.90 -25.41 -8.64
N HIS A 40 6.62 -24.44 -9.22
CA HIS A 40 7.56 -23.62 -8.47
C HIS A 40 6.81 -22.60 -7.59
N TRP A 41 7.27 -22.41 -6.35
CA TRP A 41 6.61 -21.51 -5.38
C TRP A 41 6.42 -20.07 -5.88
N SER A 42 7.31 -19.62 -6.76
CA SER A 42 7.31 -18.26 -7.32
C SER A 42 6.53 -18.14 -8.63
N TYR A 43 5.91 -19.20 -9.14
CA TYR A 43 5.26 -19.21 -10.45
C TYR A 43 4.23 -18.08 -10.60
N GLU A 44 3.25 -18.03 -9.70
CA GLU A 44 2.19 -17.01 -9.69
C GLU A 44 2.77 -15.60 -9.53
N THR A 45 3.76 -15.45 -8.65
CA THR A 45 4.41 -14.15 -8.39
C THR A 45 5.12 -13.62 -9.64
N VAL A 46 5.88 -14.48 -10.32
CA VAL A 46 6.64 -14.11 -11.51
C VAL A 46 5.70 -13.83 -12.68
N HIS A 47 4.65 -14.62 -12.84
CA HIS A 47 3.62 -14.39 -13.86
C HIS A 47 2.92 -13.04 -13.64
N ARG A 48 2.52 -12.75 -12.39
CA ARG A 48 1.90 -11.47 -12.03
C ARG A 48 2.77 -10.25 -12.31
N LEU A 49 4.09 -10.32 -12.08
CA LEU A 49 5.00 -9.22 -12.44
C LEU A 49 5.04 -8.94 -13.94
N ARG A 50 4.87 -9.99 -14.76
CA ARG A 50 4.81 -9.85 -16.21
C ARG A 50 3.49 -9.19 -16.63
N GLU A 51 2.37 -9.62 -16.06
CA GLU A 51 1.06 -8.99 -16.30
C GLU A 51 1.05 -7.50 -15.91
N LEU A 52 1.72 -7.15 -14.81
CA LEU A 52 1.91 -5.77 -14.35
C LEU A 52 2.95 -4.99 -15.19
N ASN A 53 3.54 -5.58 -16.22
CA ASN A 53 4.61 -4.99 -17.05
C ASN A 53 5.85 -4.55 -16.27
N ILE A 54 6.08 -5.09 -15.08
CA ILE A 54 7.26 -4.79 -14.25
C ILE A 54 8.50 -5.48 -14.84
N THR A 55 8.35 -6.69 -15.39
CA THR A 55 9.44 -7.45 -16.02
C THR A 55 9.05 -8.03 -17.37
N GLN A 56 10.02 -8.07 -18.28
CA GLN A 56 9.93 -8.78 -19.56
C GLN A 56 10.84 -10.03 -19.58
N GLY A 57 11.50 -10.33 -18.46
CA GLY A 57 12.50 -11.38 -18.34
C GLY A 57 13.87 -10.97 -18.90
N ILE A 58 14.68 -11.98 -19.21
CA ILE A 58 16.06 -11.84 -19.70
C ILE A 58 16.19 -12.13 -21.21
N GLY A 59 15.06 -12.24 -21.92
CA GLY A 59 14.99 -12.63 -23.33
C GLY A 59 14.65 -14.10 -23.54
N ASN A 60 14.39 -14.50 -24.79
CA ASN A 60 14.03 -15.88 -25.19
C ASN A 60 12.89 -16.51 -24.37
N ASN A 61 11.91 -15.70 -23.97
CA ASN A 61 10.82 -16.07 -23.06
C ASN A 61 11.29 -16.73 -21.74
N LYS A 62 12.41 -16.25 -21.18
CA LYS A 62 12.94 -16.67 -19.87
C LYS A 62 12.89 -15.57 -18.84
N PHE A 63 12.52 -15.92 -17.61
CA PHE A 63 12.57 -15.03 -16.46
C PHE A 63 13.98 -14.90 -15.90
N GLY A 64 14.76 -15.99 -15.93
CA GLY A 64 16.02 -16.14 -15.20
C GLY A 64 15.80 -16.72 -13.80
N LEU A 65 15.00 -17.76 -13.66
CA LEU A 65 14.69 -18.37 -12.37
C LEU A 65 15.98 -18.80 -11.63
N GLY A 66 16.10 -18.46 -10.34
CA GLY A 66 17.26 -18.82 -9.52
C GLY A 66 18.54 -18.02 -9.80
N LEU A 67 18.59 -17.20 -10.85
CA LEU A 67 19.72 -16.30 -11.07
C LEU A 67 19.70 -15.19 -10.02
N THR A 68 20.89 -14.74 -9.61
CA THR A 68 21.04 -13.56 -8.76
C THR A 68 20.69 -12.30 -9.55
N ILE A 69 19.98 -11.37 -8.91
CA ILE A 69 19.54 -10.13 -9.56
C ILE A 69 20.59 -9.04 -9.41
N THR A 70 20.77 -8.24 -10.46
CA THR A 70 21.63 -7.05 -10.40
C THR A 70 20.89 -5.86 -9.79
N ARG A 71 21.63 -4.91 -9.26
CA ARG A 71 21.10 -3.67 -8.70
C ARG A 71 20.30 -2.87 -9.73
N GLY A 72 20.76 -2.79 -10.97
CA GLY A 72 20.09 -2.10 -12.07
C GLY A 72 18.77 -2.77 -12.48
N GLU A 73 18.71 -4.10 -12.47
CA GLU A 73 17.46 -4.83 -12.71
C GLU A 73 16.44 -4.58 -11.59
N PHE A 74 16.89 -4.66 -10.32
CA PHE A 74 15.99 -4.42 -9.19
C PHE A 74 15.45 -2.99 -9.16
N ILE A 75 16.30 -2.00 -9.46
CA ILE A 75 15.87 -0.60 -9.59
C ILE A 75 14.90 -0.43 -10.76
N THR A 76 15.13 -1.12 -11.87
CA THR A 76 14.18 -1.13 -12.99
C THR A 76 12.83 -1.68 -12.58
N PHE A 77 12.78 -2.71 -11.73
CA PHE A 77 11.52 -3.21 -11.20
C PHE A 77 10.83 -2.14 -10.34
N LEU A 78 11.55 -1.50 -9.41
CA LEU A 78 10.98 -0.47 -8.53
C LEU A 78 10.39 0.70 -9.32
N VAL A 79 11.15 1.25 -10.28
CA VAL A 79 10.71 2.37 -11.11
C VAL A 79 9.47 2.03 -11.92
N ARG A 80 9.40 0.82 -12.49
CA ARG A 80 8.23 0.36 -13.24
C ARG A 80 7.02 0.11 -12.35
N LEU A 81 7.22 -0.49 -11.17
CA LEU A 81 6.15 -0.71 -10.20
C LEU A 81 5.51 0.62 -9.78
N MET A 82 6.33 1.65 -9.55
CA MET A 82 5.84 2.97 -9.16
C MET A 82 5.21 3.76 -10.32
N GLY A 83 5.37 3.30 -11.57
CA GLY A 83 4.80 3.97 -12.74
C GLY A 83 5.36 5.37 -12.98
N TRP A 84 6.58 5.66 -12.53
CA TRP A 84 7.18 6.99 -12.67
C TRP A 84 7.62 7.29 -14.09
N ASP A 85 7.52 8.57 -14.46
CA ASP A 85 8.09 9.08 -15.70
C ASP A 85 9.61 8.94 -15.68
N LEU A 86 10.14 8.37 -16.75
CA LEU A 86 11.57 8.09 -16.84
C LEU A 86 12.38 9.37 -17.04
N VAL A 87 13.31 9.62 -16.13
CA VAL A 87 14.30 10.69 -16.23
C VAL A 87 15.43 10.26 -17.17
N LYS A 88 15.75 11.12 -18.16
CA LYS A 88 16.74 10.85 -19.21
C LYS A 88 17.61 12.08 -19.46
N PRO A 89 18.59 12.38 -18.59
CA PRO A 89 19.50 13.49 -18.81
C PRO A 89 20.38 13.23 -20.03
N THR A 90 20.95 14.30 -20.60
CA THR A 90 21.90 14.20 -21.73
C THR A 90 23.22 13.54 -21.33
N LYS A 91 23.61 13.68 -20.06
CA LYS A 91 24.75 13.02 -19.44
C LYS A 91 24.28 12.35 -18.15
N GLY A 92 24.63 11.07 -17.99
CA GLY A 92 24.30 10.31 -16.79
C GLY A 92 24.94 10.86 -15.51
N SER A 93 24.30 10.59 -14.37
CA SER A 93 24.73 11.09 -13.06
C SER A 93 25.84 10.24 -12.43
N PHE A 94 26.10 9.05 -12.96
CA PHE A 94 27.08 8.09 -12.43
C PHE A 94 28.06 7.65 -13.52
N LEU A 95 29.34 7.47 -13.16
CA LEU A 95 30.41 7.13 -14.11
C LEU A 95 30.16 5.81 -14.86
N ASP A 96 29.45 4.85 -14.24
CA ASP A 96 29.05 3.58 -14.83
C ASP A 96 27.69 3.61 -15.53
N ASN A 97 27.02 4.76 -15.60
CA ASN A 97 25.72 4.95 -16.21
C ASN A 97 25.74 6.05 -17.30
N MET A 98 26.66 5.95 -18.26
CA MET A 98 26.88 6.98 -19.28
C MET A 98 26.28 6.64 -20.66
N ASP A 99 25.81 5.40 -20.85
CA ASP A 99 25.28 4.90 -22.13
C ASP A 99 23.74 4.85 -22.10
N PRO A 100 23.03 5.77 -22.81
CA PRO A 100 21.56 5.82 -22.82
C PRO A 100 20.87 4.60 -23.44
N SER A 101 21.61 3.74 -24.16
CA SER A 101 21.05 2.52 -24.75
C SER A 101 20.84 1.39 -23.74
N LYS A 102 21.47 1.48 -22.56
CA LYS A 102 21.29 0.48 -21.50
C LYS A 102 19.87 0.54 -20.95
N PHE A 103 19.23 -0.62 -20.79
CA PHE A 103 17.86 -0.71 -20.26
C PHE A 103 17.71 -0.09 -18.86
N TYR A 104 18.79 -0.10 -18.06
CA TYR A 104 18.83 0.48 -16.72
C TYR A 104 19.22 1.96 -16.70
N TYR A 105 19.60 2.58 -17.82
CA TYR A 105 20.05 3.98 -17.84
C TYR A 105 19.01 4.91 -17.22
N ALA A 106 17.83 4.96 -17.83
CA ALA A 106 16.76 5.83 -17.35
C ALA A 106 16.21 5.42 -15.97
N PRO A 107 16.02 4.11 -15.66
CA PRO A 107 15.68 3.70 -14.31
C PRO A 107 16.65 4.15 -13.22
N ILE A 108 17.97 4.09 -13.45
CA ILE A 108 18.97 4.55 -12.49
C ILE A 108 18.87 6.06 -12.27
N GLU A 109 18.75 6.85 -13.34
CA GLU A 109 18.59 8.31 -13.23
C GLU A 109 17.28 8.70 -12.54
N THR A 110 16.20 7.96 -12.82
CA THR A 110 14.90 8.15 -12.16
C THR A 110 14.99 7.83 -10.67
N ALA A 111 15.62 6.70 -10.32
CA ALA A 111 15.80 6.30 -8.94
C ALA A 111 16.69 7.29 -8.16
N TYR A 112 17.67 7.91 -8.83
CA TYR A 112 18.47 8.99 -8.24
C TYR A 112 17.64 10.25 -8.01
N ALA A 113 16.82 10.67 -8.99
CA ALA A 113 15.94 11.84 -8.86
C ALA A 113 14.90 11.68 -7.72
N HIS A 114 14.43 10.46 -7.49
CA HIS A 114 13.52 10.12 -6.39
C HIS A 114 14.24 9.77 -5.07
N GLY A 115 15.58 9.90 -5.01
CA GLY A 115 16.37 9.71 -3.79
C GLY A 115 16.53 8.26 -3.32
N ILE A 116 16.17 7.26 -4.14
CA ILE A 116 16.40 5.83 -3.86
C ILE A 116 17.89 5.52 -3.87
N ILE A 117 18.58 6.04 -4.89
CA ILE A 117 20.04 6.05 -4.98
C ILE A 117 20.52 7.41 -4.49
N LYS A 118 21.61 7.45 -3.73
CA LYS A 118 22.23 8.69 -3.28
C LYS A 118 23.41 9.05 -4.20
N LYS A 119 23.81 10.32 -4.15
CA LYS A 119 24.96 10.83 -4.92
C LYS A 119 26.21 10.02 -4.56
N ALA A 120 26.87 9.49 -5.58
CA ALA A 120 28.11 8.73 -5.52
C ALA A 120 28.76 8.72 -6.91
N ASP A 121 30.01 8.26 -7.01
CA ASP A 121 30.70 8.14 -8.29
C ASP A 121 30.09 7.04 -9.19
N TYR A 122 29.62 5.95 -8.57
CA TYR A 122 29.12 4.76 -9.26
C TYR A 122 27.73 4.36 -8.75
N SER A 123 26.84 4.00 -9.66
CA SER A 123 25.51 3.45 -9.36
C SER A 123 25.57 1.98 -8.96
N ARG A 124 26.62 1.27 -9.42
CA ARG A 124 26.82 -0.18 -9.30
C ARG A 124 25.71 -0.98 -9.99
N ALA A 125 25.19 -0.48 -11.12
CA ALA A 125 24.03 -1.06 -11.80
C ALA A 125 24.22 -2.55 -12.18
N ASN A 126 25.43 -2.95 -12.56
CA ASN A 126 25.72 -4.34 -12.94
C ASN A 126 26.16 -5.24 -11.76
N SER A 127 26.32 -4.67 -10.55
CA SER A 127 26.66 -5.46 -9.37
C SER A 127 25.45 -6.25 -8.88
N LEU A 128 25.68 -7.43 -8.30
CA LEU A 128 24.63 -8.17 -7.59
C LEU A 128 24.16 -7.37 -6.38
N VAL A 129 22.87 -7.45 -6.09
CA VAL A 129 22.26 -6.74 -4.95
C VAL A 129 22.09 -7.70 -3.76
N THR A 130 22.48 -7.24 -2.58
CA THR A 130 22.26 -7.95 -1.33
C THR A 130 20.84 -7.71 -0.79
N ARG A 131 20.38 -8.59 0.10
CA ARG A 131 19.03 -8.50 0.68
C ARG A 131 18.82 -7.22 1.49
N ASP A 132 19.85 -6.76 2.22
CA ASP A 132 19.79 -5.48 2.93
C ASP A 132 19.76 -4.27 1.97
N GLU A 133 20.49 -4.29 0.86
CA GLU A 133 20.44 -3.25 -0.17
C GLU A 133 19.04 -3.17 -0.81
N MET A 134 18.38 -4.31 -1.07
CA MET A 134 17.00 -4.30 -1.54
C MET A 134 16.05 -3.68 -0.51
N ALA A 135 16.21 -4.01 0.78
CA ALA A 135 15.41 -3.42 1.85
C ALA A 135 15.53 -1.89 1.89
N ILE A 136 16.77 -1.38 1.79
CA ILE A 136 17.04 0.05 1.73
C ILE A 136 16.33 0.70 0.54
N MET A 137 16.45 0.10 -0.64
CA MET A 137 15.85 0.64 -1.86
C MET A 137 14.32 0.62 -1.82
N ILE A 138 13.69 -0.44 -1.30
CA ILE A 138 12.23 -0.53 -1.11
C ILE A 138 11.75 0.60 -0.18
N VAL A 139 12.34 0.72 1.00
CA VAL A 139 11.91 1.69 2.02
C VAL A 139 12.14 3.13 1.55
N ARG A 140 13.23 3.40 0.82
CA ARG A 140 13.43 4.71 0.17
C ARG A 140 12.39 4.98 -0.91
N THR A 141 12.04 3.97 -1.71
CA THR A 141 10.99 4.09 -2.74
C THR A 141 9.65 4.45 -2.12
N LEU A 142 9.37 3.94 -0.92
CA LEU A 142 8.17 4.24 -0.13
C LEU A 142 8.25 5.57 0.63
N GLY A 143 9.38 6.28 0.60
CA GLY A 143 9.55 7.57 1.28
C GLY A 143 9.84 7.49 2.79
N TYR A 144 10.19 6.31 3.31
CA TYR A 144 10.37 6.09 4.76
C TYR A 144 11.82 6.14 5.26
N GLU A 145 12.74 6.76 4.52
CA GLU A 145 14.16 6.83 4.90
C GLU A 145 14.40 7.50 6.25
N THR A 146 13.75 8.64 6.52
CA THR A 146 13.90 9.36 7.80
C THR A 146 13.43 8.49 8.97
N LEU A 147 12.29 7.82 8.81
CA LEU A 147 11.77 6.91 9.83
C LEU A 147 12.71 5.72 10.03
N ALA A 148 13.22 5.14 8.95
CA ALA A 148 14.20 4.05 9.02
C ALA A 148 15.44 4.44 9.83
N GLY A 149 15.94 5.67 9.67
CA GLY A 149 17.06 6.17 10.47
C GLY A 149 16.73 6.26 11.96
N GLN A 150 15.51 6.66 12.33
CA GLN A 150 15.07 6.76 13.73
C GLN A 150 14.90 5.38 14.39
N LEU A 151 14.49 4.38 13.61
CA LEU A 151 14.30 3.02 14.11
C LEU A 151 15.60 2.19 14.18
N ASP A 152 16.72 2.72 13.68
CA ASP A 152 17.95 1.92 13.53
C ASP A 152 18.57 1.48 14.88
N THR A 153 18.25 2.18 15.96
CA THR A 153 18.70 1.88 17.32
C THR A 153 17.71 1.04 18.14
N LEU A 154 16.57 0.65 17.54
CA LEU A 154 15.54 -0.14 18.21
C LEU A 154 15.82 -1.65 18.14
N GLU A 155 14.85 -2.43 18.61
CA GLU A 155 14.91 -3.88 18.58
C GLU A 155 15.15 -4.41 17.16
N LYS A 156 16.02 -5.43 17.07
CA LYS A 156 16.39 -6.03 15.79
C LYS A 156 15.22 -6.81 15.22
N PRO A 157 14.86 -6.61 13.94
CA PRO A 157 13.74 -7.31 13.33
C PRO A 157 14.01 -8.82 13.13
N PHE A 158 15.28 -9.22 13.08
CA PHE A 158 15.72 -10.61 12.99
C PHE A 158 17.05 -10.80 13.76
N SER A 159 17.34 -12.03 14.16
CA SER A 159 18.47 -12.37 15.03
C SER A 159 19.86 -12.09 14.43
N ASP A 160 19.98 -12.14 13.10
CA ASP A 160 21.21 -11.97 12.32
C ASP A 160 21.40 -10.55 11.75
N VAL A 161 20.47 -9.64 12.02
CA VAL A 161 20.55 -8.26 11.56
C VAL A 161 21.42 -7.44 12.52
N THR A 162 22.42 -6.75 11.97
CA THR A 162 23.40 -5.94 12.72
C THR A 162 23.50 -4.50 12.22
N ARG A 163 22.92 -4.20 11.06
CA ARG A 163 22.90 -2.89 10.41
C ARG A 163 21.61 -2.73 9.64
N TYR A 164 21.21 -1.48 9.40
CA TYR A 164 19.98 -1.16 8.66
C TYR A 164 18.72 -1.77 9.30
N ASN A 165 18.73 -1.85 10.64
CA ASN A 165 17.64 -2.38 11.45
C ASN A 165 16.32 -1.69 11.08
N GLY A 166 16.33 -0.36 10.97
CA GLY A 166 15.10 0.39 10.71
C GLY A 166 14.54 0.14 9.31
N TYR A 167 15.39 -0.02 8.29
CA TYR A 167 14.95 -0.37 6.93
C TYR A 167 14.34 -1.77 6.89
N ILE A 168 14.99 -2.73 7.52
CA ILE A 168 14.53 -4.12 7.54
C ILE A 168 13.26 -4.25 8.39
N ALA A 169 13.16 -3.52 9.50
CA ALA A 169 11.97 -3.47 10.36
C ALA A 169 10.76 -2.92 9.61
N ILE A 170 10.88 -1.75 8.97
CA ILE A 170 9.78 -1.17 8.18
C ILE A 170 9.33 -2.14 7.07
N GLY A 171 10.27 -2.69 6.30
CA GLY A 171 9.93 -3.64 5.25
C GLY A 171 9.24 -4.90 5.78
N LYS A 172 9.64 -5.39 6.96
CA LYS A 172 9.02 -6.53 7.65
C LYS A 172 7.61 -6.20 8.14
N ASP A 173 7.44 -5.07 8.81
CA ASP A 173 6.17 -4.64 9.41
C ASP A 173 5.11 -4.31 8.35
N LEU A 174 5.54 -3.77 7.21
CA LEU A 174 4.68 -3.62 6.03
C LEU A 174 4.34 -4.96 5.35
N GLY A 175 5.01 -6.05 5.72
CA GLY A 175 4.83 -7.38 5.12
C GLY A 175 5.41 -7.51 3.72
N ILE A 176 6.32 -6.61 3.33
CA ILE A 176 7.02 -6.65 2.03
C ILE A 176 8.22 -7.59 2.11
N ILE A 177 8.95 -7.50 3.21
CA ILE A 177 10.14 -8.31 3.50
C ILE A 177 9.77 -9.49 4.39
N THR A 178 10.26 -10.67 4.02
CA THR A 178 10.21 -11.88 4.85
C THR A 178 11.61 -12.41 5.10
N GLY A 179 11.77 -13.05 6.26
CA GLY A 179 13.00 -13.77 6.60
C GLY A 179 13.19 -15.05 5.77
N VAL A 180 14.33 -15.71 5.97
CA VAL A 180 14.69 -16.99 5.35
C VAL A 180 14.41 -18.20 6.26
N GLY A 181 13.69 -17.98 7.38
CA GLY A 181 13.41 -18.98 8.41
C GLY A 181 14.30 -18.82 9.65
N ASN A 182 13.98 -19.54 10.72
CA ASN A 182 14.75 -19.55 11.98
C ASN A 182 15.06 -18.15 12.57
N ASN A 183 14.12 -17.22 12.43
CA ASN A 183 14.30 -15.81 12.82
C ASN A 183 15.53 -15.13 12.18
N LYS A 184 15.84 -15.46 10.92
CA LYS A 184 16.94 -14.88 10.14
C LYS A 184 16.45 -14.12 8.92
N PHE A 185 17.16 -13.06 8.56
CA PHE A 185 16.94 -12.29 7.33
C PHE A 185 17.99 -12.57 6.25
N ASP A 186 19.21 -12.95 6.63
CA ASP A 186 20.39 -13.12 5.77
C ASP A 186 20.75 -11.84 4.98
N PRO A 187 21.11 -10.74 5.66
CA PRO A 187 21.23 -9.41 5.04
C PRO A 187 22.31 -9.30 3.96
N ALA A 188 23.44 -10.00 4.14
CA ALA A 188 24.61 -9.88 3.26
C ALA A 188 24.56 -10.81 2.04
N SER A 189 23.57 -11.70 1.96
CA SER A 189 23.42 -12.64 0.85
C SER A 189 22.83 -11.96 -0.38
N ASN A 190 23.29 -12.39 -1.56
CA ASN A 190 22.76 -11.91 -2.84
C ASN A 190 21.35 -12.48 -3.05
N ALA A 191 20.43 -11.63 -3.46
CA ALA A 191 19.06 -12.05 -3.73
C ALA A 191 18.91 -12.68 -5.10
N THR A 192 18.06 -13.71 -5.19
CA THR A 192 17.65 -14.27 -6.47
C THR A 192 16.53 -13.44 -7.09
N ARG A 193 16.36 -13.54 -8.41
CA ARG A 193 15.32 -12.81 -9.15
C ARG A 193 13.91 -13.16 -8.69
N ASP A 194 13.66 -14.41 -8.31
CA ASP A 194 12.39 -14.88 -7.75
C ASP A 194 12.13 -14.35 -6.33
N GLN A 195 13.16 -14.18 -5.50
CA GLN A 195 13.01 -13.51 -4.21
C GLN A 195 12.70 -12.01 -4.38
N ALA A 196 13.40 -11.33 -5.29
CA ALA A 196 13.11 -9.94 -5.63
C ALA A 196 11.67 -9.81 -6.16
N ALA A 197 11.25 -10.72 -7.04
CA ALA A 197 9.90 -10.77 -7.56
C ALA A 197 8.84 -10.85 -6.44
N ALA A 198 9.05 -11.72 -5.46
CA ALA A 198 8.15 -11.86 -4.31
C ALA A 198 8.03 -10.57 -3.49
N MET A 199 9.15 -9.88 -3.24
CA MET A 199 9.11 -8.58 -2.55
C MET A 199 8.35 -7.53 -3.38
N MET A 200 8.56 -7.50 -4.70
CA MET A 200 7.89 -6.56 -5.60
C MET A 200 6.37 -6.78 -5.65
N VAL A 201 5.89 -8.02 -5.72
CA VAL A 201 4.44 -8.31 -5.70
C VAL A 201 3.84 -7.94 -4.36
N ARG A 202 4.49 -8.26 -3.23
CA ARG A 202 4.01 -7.85 -1.91
C ARG A 202 3.94 -6.32 -1.78
N MET A 203 4.96 -5.62 -2.27
CA MET A 203 4.95 -4.15 -2.31
C MET A 203 3.79 -3.62 -3.15
N TYR A 204 3.58 -4.17 -4.34
CA TYR A 204 2.47 -3.80 -5.22
C TYR A 204 1.12 -4.01 -4.50
N ASP A 205 0.94 -5.17 -3.86
CA ASP A 205 -0.27 -5.48 -3.11
C ASP A 205 -0.50 -4.52 -1.96
N LYS A 206 0.56 -4.12 -1.24
CA LYS A 206 0.42 -3.16 -0.14
C LYS A 206 0.06 -1.76 -0.62
N LEU A 207 0.54 -1.35 -1.78
CA LEU A 207 0.24 -0.05 -2.37
C LEU A 207 -1.14 0.00 -3.05
N ASN A 208 -1.61 -1.14 -3.57
CA ASN A 208 -2.85 -1.23 -4.34
C ASN A 208 -3.96 -2.00 -3.63
N LYS A 209 -3.77 -2.37 -2.36
CA LYS A 209 -4.85 -2.96 -1.58
C LYS A 209 -5.96 -1.91 -1.47
N PRO A 210 -7.16 -2.16 -2.00
CA PRO A 210 -8.27 -1.23 -1.84
C PRO A 210 -8.52 -1.03 -0.34
N LEU A 211 -8.73 0.21 0.05
CA LEU A 211 -9.29 0.49 1.37
C LEU A 211 -10.70 -0.11 1.37
N GLU A 212 -10.89 -1.15 2.18
CA GLU A 212 -12.21 -1.77 2.35
C GLU A 212 -13.14 -0.81 3.10
N GLU A 213 -12.58 -0.02 4.01
CA GLU A 213 -13.27 1.00 4.79
C GLU A 213 -12.27 2.05 5.30
N LEU A 214 -12.56 3.33 5.05
CA LEU A 214 -11.91 4.48 5.65
C LEU A 214 -12.77 4.98 6.83
N HIS A 215 -12.47 4.43 8.00
CA HIS A 215 -13.19 4.69 9.25
C HIS A 215 -12.56 5.85 10.04
N ALA A 216 -13.39 6.71 10.63
CA ALA A 216 -12.93 7.70 11.60
C ALA A 216 -13.58 7.56 12.98
N PHE A 217 -12.81 7.84 14.02
CA PHE A 217 -13.34 8.07 15.36
C PHE A 217 -13.62 9.56 15.54
N TYR A 218 -14.89 9.90 15.76
CA TYR A 218 -15.30 11.28 15.97
C TYR A 218 -15.48 11.55 17.47
N ALA A 219 -14.41 12.11 18.06
CA ALA A 219 -14.46 12.66 19.40
C ALA A 219 -15.06 14.09 19.37
N ILE A 220 -15.58 14.56 20.50
CA ILE A 220 -16.11 15.93 20.64
C ILE A 220 -15.05 16.98 20.26
N SER A 221 -13.77 16.74 20.58
CA SER A 221 -12.65 17.61 20.20
C SER A 221 -12.37 17.65 18.68
N SER A 222 -12.86 16.65 17.92
CA SER A 222 -12.72 16.58 16.46
C SER A 222 -13.84 17.31 15.72
N ALA A 223 -14.72 18.03 16.42
CA ALA A 223 -15.90 18.66 15.83
C ALA A 223 -15.59 19.62 14.67
N SER A 224 -14.45 20.30 14.73
CA SER A 224 -13.98 21.20 13.68
C SER A 224 -13.65 20.49 12.35
N GLN A 225 -13.56 19.16 12.34
CA GLN A 225 -13.20 18.36 11.16
C GLN A 225 -14.41 17.77 10.44
N ILE A 226 -15.63 18.16 10.80
CA ILE A 226 -16.89 17.63 10.28
C ILE A 226 -16.99 17.60 8.73
N ASP A 227 -16.35 18.54 8.03
CA ASP A 227 -16.34 18.57 6.56
C ASP A 227 -15.57 17.41 5.90
N LYS A 228 -14.75 16.68 6.68
CA LYS A 228 -14.05 15.49 6.23
C LYS A 228 -14.96 14.27 6.05
N PHE A 229 -16.21 14.32 6.51
CA PHE A 229 -17.17 13.21 6.37
C PHE A 229 -17.40 12.80 4.91
N SER A 230 -17.27 13.74 3.97
CA SER A 230 -17.30 13.46 2.52
C SER A 230 -16.21 12.48 2.05
N GLN A 231 -15.21 12.21 2.88
CA GLN A 231 -14.07 11.36 2.57
C GLN A 231 -14.09 10.05 3.36
N LEU A 232 -15.12 9.78 4.17
CA LEU A 232 -15.18 8.63 5.06
C LEU A 232 -16.23 7.63 4.61
N ASP A 233 -15.93 6.34 4.75
CA ASP A 233 -16.90 5.26 4.54
C ASP A 233 -17.78 5.08 5.79
N SER A 234 -17.21 5.34 6.98
CA SER A 234 -17.91 5.23 8.24
C SER A 234 -17.29 6.08 9.35
N VAL A 235 -18.10 6.39 10.36
CA VAL A 235 -17.70 7.17 11.52
C VAL A 235 -18.30 6.60 12.80
N SER A 236 -17.45 6.40 13.81
CA SER A 236 -17.83 6.02 15.16
C SER A 236 -17.93 7.23 16.08
N PHE A 237 -19.08 7.39 16.75
CA PHE A 237 -19.30 8.42 17.76
C PHE A 237 -19.13 7.85 19.16
N GLY A 238 -18.21 8.41 19.95
CA GLY A 238 -17.88 7.93 21.30
C GLY A 238 -18.68 8.63 22.41
N TRP A 239 -20.00 8.47 22.42
CA TRP A 239 -20.91 9.19 23.34
C TRP A 239 -21.70 8.28 24.28
N ALA A 240 -21.34 7.01 24.34
CA ALA A 240 -22.10 6.00 25.05
C ALA A 240 -21.22 5.15 25.97
N ARG A 241 -21.85 4.55 26.98
CA ARG A 241 -21.25 3.56 27.88
C ARG A 241 -22.20 2.38 28.04
N LEU A 242 -21.68 1.16 28.05
CA LEU A 242 -22.49 0.01 28.49
C LEU A 242 -22.54 -0.02 30.01
N GLU A 243 -23.75 -0.10 30.56
CA GLU A 243 -24.01 -0.22 31.99
C GLU A 243 -24.90 -1.43 32.27
N TYR A 244 -24.53 -2.24 33.25
CA TYR A 244 -25.38 -3.30 33.75
C TYR A 244 -26.18 -2.79 34.93
N ASP A 245 -27.50 -2.77 34.79
CA ASP A 245 -28.42 -2.46 35.89
C ASP A 245 -28.71 -3.75 36.66
N ASP A 246 -28.22 -3.80 37.89
CA ASP A 246 -28.36 -4.96 38.76
C ASP A 246 -29.79 -5.19 39.27
N VAL A 247 -30.64 -4.16 39.22
CA VAL A 247 -32.05 -4.25 39.62
C VAL A 247 -32.89 -4.83 38.49
N SER A 248 -32.74 -4.30 37.26
CA SER A 248 -33.48 -4.81 36.09
C SER A 248 -32.82 -6.03 35.42
N LYS A 249 -31.59 -6.37 35.81
CA LYS A 249 -30.74 -7.42 35.21
C LYS A 249 -30.50 -7.20 33.72
N GLN A 250 -30.57 -5.96 33.24
CA GLN A 250 -30.36 -5.59 31.84
C GLN A 250 -29.02 -4.89 31.63
N VAL A 251 -28.44 -5.12 30.46
CA VAL A 251 -27.35 -4.30 29.94
C VAL A 251 -27.98 -3.18 29.13
N THR A 252 -27.71 -1.93 29.50
CA THR A 252 -28.20 -0.73 28.82
C THR A 252 -27.04 0.07 28.23
N ILE A 253 -27.34 0.84 27.17
CA ILE A 253 -26.41 1.82 26.62
C ILE A 253 -26.76 3.17 27.25
N ASN A 254 -25.95 3.62 28.19
CA ASN A 254 -26.11 4.92 28.85
C ASN A 254 -25.54 6.04 27.95
N THR A 255 -26.36 7.08 27.74
CA THR A 255 -26.08 8.30 26.98
C THR A 255 -26.62 9.56 27.69
N ASP A 256 -26.98 9.47 28.97
CA ASP A 256 -27.86 10.41 29.68
C ASP A 256 -27.17 11.67 30.23
N GLY A 257 -25.84 11.69 30.29
CA GLY A 257 -25.06 12.87 30.71
C GLY A 257 -25.21 13.32 32.14
N GLY A 258 -25.64 12.43 33.04
CA GLY A 258 -25.75 12.68 34.46
C GLY A 258 -24.41 13.00 35.13
N SER A 259 -23.82 12.03 35.85
CA SER A 259 -22.55 12.20 36.57
C SER A 259 -21.31 11.76 35.77
N ASN A 260 -21.48 11.44 34.48
CA ASN A 260 -20.43 10.93 33.63
C ASN A 260 -20.29 11.76 32.33
N GLU A 261 -19.18 11.56 31.64
CA GLU A 261 -18.83 12.26 30.39
C GLU A 261 -19.38 11.56 29.12
N TYR A 262 -20.17 10.49 29.27
CA TYR A 262 -20.69 9.66 28.17
C TYR A 262 -22.13 10.03 27.85
N TYR A 263 -22.29 11.11 27.09
CA TYR A 263 -23.62 11.61 26.72
C TYR A 263 -23.68 12.15 25.31
N ILE A 264 -24.89 12.12 24.73
CA ILE A 264 -25.15 12.70 23.42
C ILE A 264 -24.99 14.23 23.53
N PRO A 265 -23.99 14.83 22.86
CA PRO A 265 -23.73 16.26 23.02
C PRO A 265 -24.84 17.11 22.39
N THR A 266 -25.00 18.32 22.91
CA THR A 266 -25.91 19.32 22.31
C THR A 266 -25.47 19.60 20.87
N GLY A 267 -26.42 19.59 19.92
CA GLY A 267 -26.14 19.79 18.49
C GLY A 267 -25.75 18.53 17.70
N PHE A 268 -25.76 17.33 18.32
CA PHE A 268 -25.38 16.08 17.62
C PHE A 268 -26.21 15.78 16.36
N ALA A 269 -27.45 16.26 16.29
CA ALA A 269 -28.32 16.08 15.14
C ALA A 269 -27.69 16.64 13.86
N GLU A 270 -26.98 17.77 13.95
CA GLU A 270 -26.28 18.36 12.79
C GLU A 270 -25.18 17.43 12.29
N VAL A 271 -24.45 16.80 13.20
CA VAL A 271 -23.37 15.85 12.89
C VAL A 271 -23.93 14.58 12.24
N LEU A 272 -25.01 14.02 12.79
CA LEU A 272 -25.66 12.84 12.19
C LEU A 272 -26.25 13.15 10.81
N ASN A 273 -26.90 14.31 10.67
CA ASN A 273 -27.45 14.75 9.39
C ASN A 273 -26.35 14.96 8.35
N LYS A 274 -25.18 15.49 8.76
CA LYS A 274 -24.03 15.65 7.87
C LYS A 274 -23.44 14.31 7.46
N ALA A 275 -23.30 13.35 8.38
CA ALA A 275 -22.83 12.00 8.06
C ALA A 275 -23.78 11.31 7.07
N GLU A 276 -25.09 11.41 7.31
CA GLU A 276 -26.13 10.88 6.43
C GLU A 276 -26.12 11.54 5.04
N ALA A 277 -25.99 12.86 4.97
CA ALA A 277 -25.88 13.59 3.70
C ALA A 277 -24.65 13.16 2.87
N ASN A 278 -23.60 12.64 3.53
CA ASN A 278 -22.38 12.14 2.88
C ASN A 278 -22.35 10.61 2.73
N GLN A 279 -23.46 9.92 3.04
CA GLN A 279 -23.57 8.45 2.97
C GLN A 279 -22.56 7.70 3.85
N ALA A 280 -21.96 8.36 4.84
CA ALA A 280 -21.07 7.73 5.80
C ALA A 280 -21.90 6.86 6.75
N SER A 281 -21.50 5.59 6.92
CA SER A 281 -22.14 4.71 7.90
C SER A 281 -21.92 5.23 9.32
N ARG A 282 -22.97 5.21 10.14
CA ARG A 282 -22.99 5.78 11.48
C ARG A 282 -22.88 4.65 12.49
N GLN A 283 -21.83 4.64 13.28
CA GLN A 283 -21.63 3.67 14.34
C GLN A 283 -21.60 4.37 15.69
N LEU A 284 -22.21 3.75 16.70
CA LEU A 284 -22.12 4.21 18.09
C LEU A 284 -21.04 3.38 18.80
N MET A 285 -19.98 4.05 19.24
CA MET A 285 -18.95 3.42 20.05
C MET A 285 -19.29 3.62 21.53
N PHE A 286 -19.18 2.55 22.31
CA PHE A 286 -19.31 2.59 23.76
C PHE A 286 -18.02 2.15 24.43
N ALA A 287 -17.64 2.85 25.50
CA ALA A 287 -16.52 2.43 26.35
C ALA A 287 -16.97 1.33 27.31
N VAL A 288 -16.22 0.23 27.38
CA VAL A 288 -16.35 -0.80 28.43
C VAL A 288 -15.16 -0.63 29.36
N LYS A 289 -15.42 -0.32 30.63
CA LYS A 289 -14.39 -0.25 31.68
C LYS A 289 -14.77 -1.27 32.75
N ASP A 290 -14.04 -2.38 32.80
CA ASP A 290 -14.20 -3.41 33.81
C ASP A 290 -13.81 -2.85 35.19
N GLN A 291 -14.75 -2.23 35.88
CA GLN A 291 -14.70 -2.18 37.34
C GLN A 291 -15.34 -3.48 37.83
N LYS A 292 -14.56 -4.36 38.45
CA LYS A 292 -15.11 -5.55 39.12
C LYS A 292 -16.16 -5.10 40.13
N VAL A 293 -17.42 -5.43 39.87
CA VAL A 293 -18.50 -5.31 40.84
C VAL A 293 -18.68 -6.67 41.47
N THR A 294 -18.40 -6.75 42.76
CA THR A 294 -18.55 -7.98 43.53
C THR A 294 -19.95 -8.02 44.12
N ASP A 295 -20.67 -9.11 43.90
CA ASP A 295 -21.99 -9.33 44.50
C ASP A 295 -21.87 -9.39 46.04
N PRO A 296 -22.50 -8.50 46.83
CA PRO A 296 -22.37 -8.49 48.29
C PRO A 296 -22.97 -9.73 48.98
N SER A 297 -23.83 -10.47 48.27
CA SER A 297 -24.48 -11.68 48.78
C SER A 297 -23.72 -12.96 48.46
N THR A 298 -22.92 -12.98 47.39
CA THR A 298 -22.17 -14.19 46.94
C THR A 298 -20.66 -14.00 46.87
N ASN A 299 -20.17 -12.77 47.02
CA ASN A 299 -18.77 -12.34 46.98
C ASN A 299 -17.99 -12.78 45.72
N LYS A 300 -18.67 -12.82 44.56
CA LYS A 300 -18.10 -13.10 43.23
C LYS A 300 -18.06 -11.86 42.37
#